data_AF-A0A957NJ50-F1
#
_entry.id   AF-A0A957NJ50-F1
#
_cell.length_a   1.000
_cell.length_b   1.000
_cell.length_c   1.000
_cell.angle_alpha   90.00
_cell.angle_beta   90.00
_cell.angle_gamma   90.00
#
_symmetry.space_group_name_H-M   'P 1'
#
loop_
_entity.id
_entity.type
_entity.pdbx_description
1 polymer ?
#
loop_
_entity_poly.entity_id
_entity_poly.type
_entity_poly.pdbx_seq_one_letter_code
_entity_poly.pdbx_strand_id
1 'polypeptide(L)'
;TMRQWSEEQQTGTLEILLTLPVRAWQLVLGKFLAVMVLVAITLALTLFLPISVAIMGDLDWGPVIGGYLAALLLAAAYTAIGLFISSRTNNQIVALILSVVLCGLFYFIGNRSLTEFFGESVGDVLRLLSTNSRFESIERGVIDLRDLVYYITLAVVFLALNVLSLDSKRWSIGAHTANYRTNANLAVGLLTVNALLLNVWLQPVTALRADLTQSKEYSLSTTTKDLINNLQEPLLIRAYFSERTHPLLAPLVPRIRDMLTEYQVASHGKVMVEVVDPAQNPDLEAEAAQSYGIRPTPFQIAGRYESSVVNAYFDILVRYGDKSEVLNFRDLIEVEPFRDGTLDVRLRNLEYDLTRTIKKVVYGFQSIDAVLAALTDPAVLTLYVTPDTLPEEFATVPDTVQKVATELETQSNGKFSLKIVNPD
;
A
#
# COMPACT_ATOMS: atom_id res chain seq x y z
N THR A 1 18.18 12.08 -23.50
CA THR A 1 17.80 13.50 -23.27
C THR A 1 18.98 14.43 -23.03
N MET A 2 20.08 13.97 -22.41
CA MET A 2 21.13 14.90 -21.95
C MET A 2 21.87 15.65 -23.05
N ARG A 3 21.87 15.14 -24.29
CA ARG A 3 22.45 15.81 -25.47
C ARG A 3 21.57 16.94 -26.03
N GLN A 4 20.24 16.86 -25.84
CA GLN A 4 19.24 17.65 -26.58
C GLN A 4 19.38 19.16 -26.43
N TRP A 5 19.81 19.65 -25.26
CA TRP A 5 20.06 21.07 -25.04
C TRP A 5 21.56 21.34 -24.94
N SER A 6 22.31 20.52 -24.21
CA SER A 6 23.75 20.75 -23.98
C SER A 6 24.55 20.90 -25.26
N GLU A 7 24.27 20.09 -26.29
CA GLU A 7 24.94 20.16 -27.59
C GLU A 7 24.59 21.45 -28.33
N GLU A 8 23.35 21.91 -28.25
CA GLU A 8 22.93 23.18 -28.86
C GLU A 8 23.54 24.40 -28.16
N GLN A 9 23.76 24.33 -26.84
CA GLN A 9 24.46 25.40 -26.12
C GLN A 9 25.95 25.38 -26.45
N GLN A 10 26.55 24.19 -26.52
CA GLN A 10 27.96 24.02 -26.85
C GLN A 10 28.27 24.48 -28.29
N THR A 11 27.37 24.23 -29.23
CA THR A 11 27.50 24.60 -30.65
C THR A 11 27.03 26.04 -30.94
N GLY A 12 26.47 26.75 -29.97
CA GLY A 12 25.93 28.11 -30.13
C GLY A 12 24.62 28.19 -30.92
N THR A 13 24.09 27.05 -31.40
CA THR A 13 22.83 27.00 -32.17
C THR A 13 21.60 27.34 -31.34
N LEU A 14 21.70 27.25 -30.00
CA LEU A 14 20.65 27.67 -29.08
C LEU A 14 20.25 29.14 -29.27
N GLU A 15 21.20 30.03 -29.57
CA GLU A 15 20.92 31.47 -29.74
C GLU A 15 20.02 31.72 -30.95
N ILE A 16 20.30 31.00 -32.05
CA ILE A 16 19.48 31.03 -33.26
C ILE A 16 18.06 30.57 -32.94
N LEU A 17 17.91 29.44 -32.24
CA LEU A 17 16.60 28.91 -31.84
C LEU A 17 15.78 29.88 -30.98
N LEU A 18 16.44 30.61 -30.06
CA LEU A 18 15.77 31.57 -29.17
C LEU A 18 15.38 32.88 -29.87
N THR A 19 15.94 33.16 -31.05
CA THR A 19 15.57 34.32 -31.88
C THR A 19 14.39 34.04 -32.82
N LEU A 20 14.07 32.76 -33.07
CA LEU A 20 12.92 32.39 -33.89
C LEU A 20 11.60 32.77 -33.20
N PRO A 21 10.52 33.05 -33.96
CA PRO A 21 9.21 33.42 -33.43
C PRO A 21 8.45 32.20 -32.85
N VAL A 22 9.14 31.33 -32.11
CA VAL A 22 8.61 30.12 -31.49
C VAL A 22 8.61 30.29 -29.97
N ARG A 23 7.52 29.87 -29.31
CA ARG A 23 7.43 29.99 -27.85
C ARG A 23 8.28 28.93 -27.18
N ALA A 24 8.98 29.26 -26.08
CA ALA A 24 9.87 28.33 -25.37
C ALA A 24 9.19 27.01 -24.96
N TRP A 25 7.91 27.06 -24.54
CA TRP A 25 7.16 25.86 -24.19
C TRP A 25 6.91 24.93 -25.39
N GLN A 26 6.81 25.45 -26.61
CA GLN A 26 6.65 24.63 -27.82
C GLN A 26 7.93 23.86 -28.12
N LEU A 27 9.09 24.51 -27.96
CA LEU A 27 10.39 23.85 -28.15
C LEU A 27 10.61 22.72 -27.12
N VAL A 28 10.30 23.00 -25.84
CA VAL A 28 10.44 22.02 -24.76
C VAL A 28 9.48 20.84 -24.97
N LEU A 29 8.20 21.09 -25.25
CA LEU A 29 7.22 20.02 -25.50
C LEU A 29 7.54 19.23 -26.77
N GLY A 30 7.99 19.88 -27.84
CA GLY A 30 8.37 19.20 -29.07
C GLY A 30 9.52 18.20 -28.85
N LYS A 31 10.57 18.62 -28.14
CA LYS A 31 11.70 17.72 -27.79
C LYS A 31 11.29 16.63 -26.81
N PHE A 32 10.45 16.95 -25.85
CA PHE A 32 9.90 15.96 -24.92
C PHE A 32 9.11 14.88 -25.66
N LEU A 33 8.16 15.28 -26.50
CA LEU A 33 7.33 14.35 -27.28
C LEU A 33 8.17 13.52 -28.27
N ALA A 34 9.18 14.11 -28.91
CA ALA A 34 10.07 13.36 -29.79
C ALA A 34 10.79 12.22 -29.06
N VAL A 35 11.27 12.46 -27.82
CA VAL A 35 11.88 11.42 -27.00
C VAL A 35 10.83 10.41 -26.51
N MET A 36 9.64 10.87 -26.11
CA MET A 36 8.57 9.97 -25.68
C MET A 36 8.07 9.04 -26.77
N VAL A 37 7.97 9.52 -28.02
CA VAL A 37 7.63 8.67 -29.17
C VAL A 37 8.71 7.61 -29.38
N LEU A 38 9.99 7.98 -29.31
CA LEU A 38 11.10 7.02 -29.41
C LEU A 38 11.04 5.96 -28.30
N VAL A 39 10.77 6.37 -27.06
CA VAL A 39 10.57 5.46 -25.93
C VAL A 39 9.38 4.53 -26.18
N ALA A 40 8.23 5.07 -26.60
CA ALA A 40 7.04 4.28 -26.87
C ALA A 40 7.28 3.24 -27.97
N ILE A 41 7.99 3.60 -29.04
CA ILE A 41 8.40 2.66 -30.09
C ILE A 41 9.34 1.60 -29.53
N THR A 42 10.31 1.98 -28.71
CA THR A 42 11.28 1.05 -28.11
C THR A 42 10.56 0.04 -27.20
N LEU A 43 9.62 0.49 -26.39
CA LEU A 43 8.76 -0.37 -25.57
C LEU A 43 7.84 -1.25 -26.43
N ALA A 44 7.27 -0.71 -27.51
CA ALA A 44 6.44 -1.50 -28.41
C ALA A 44 7.24 -2.65 -29.07
N LEU A 45 8.52 -2.42 -29.39
CA LEU A 45 9.40 -3.47 -29.91
C LEU A 45 9.69 -4.58 -28.89
N THR A 46 9.59 -4.32 -27.59
CA THR A 46 9.76 -5.37 -26.58
C THR A 46 8.52 -6.21 -26.36
N LEU A 47 7.33 -5.81 -26.87
CA LEU A 47 6.07 -6.57 -26.73
C LEU A 47 6.14 -7.98 -27.31
N PHE A 48 7.08 -8.25 -28.21
CA PHE A 48 7.32 -9.61 -28.70
C PHE A 48 7.69 -10.60 -27.59
N LEU A 49 8.34 -10.14 -26.51
CA LEU A 49 8.72 -10.98 -25.38
C LEU A 49 7.48 -11.52 -24.62
N PRO A 50 6.58 -10.68 -24.06
CA PRO A 50 5.39 -11.17 -23.38
C PRO A 50 4.46 -11.94 -24.31
N ILE A 51 4.37 -11.58 -25.60
CA ILE A 51 3.59 -12.34 -26.59
C ILE A 51 4.14 -13.77 -26.72
N SER A 52 5.46 -13.93 -26.79
CA SER A 52 6.08 -15.25 -26.89
C SER A 52 5.81 -16.10 -25.64
N VAL A 53 5.86 -15.49 -24.45
CA VAL A 53 5.56 -16.16 -23.18
C VAL A 53 4.08 -16.55 -23.09
N ALA A 54 3.16 -15.68 -23.51
CA ALA A 54 1.72 -15.94 -23.51
C ALA A 54 1.30 -17.10 -24.44
N ILE A 55 2.10 -17.41 -25.47
CA ILE A 55 1.87 -18.57 -26.33
C ILE A 55 2.30 -19.88 -25.64
N MET A 56 3.30 -19.81 -24.73
CA MET A 56 3.89 -20.98 -24.08
C MET A 56 3.28 -21.32 -22.71
N GLY A 57 2.63 -20.37 -22.04
CA GLY A 57 2.04 -20.55 -20.71
C GLY A 57 0.87 -19.60 -20.45
N ASP A 58 0.23 -19.77 -19.29
CA ASP A 58 -0.87 -18.92 -18.82
C ASP A 58 -0.28 -17.64 -18.21
N LEU A 59 -0.04 -16.64 -19.07
CA LEU A 59 0.53 -15.34 -18.68
C LEU A 59 -0.58 -14.38 -18.27
N ASP A 60 -0.50 -13.85 -17.05
CA ASP A 60 -1.37 -12.74 -16.64
C ASP A 60 -0.97 -11.44 -17.37
N TRP A 61 -1.89 -10.94 -18.20
CA TRP A 61 -1.71 -9.70 -18.96
C TRP A 61 -1.80 -8.44 -18.10
N GLY A 62 -2.38 -8.52 -16.90
CA GLY A 62 -2.52 -7.40 -15.98
C GLY A 62 -1.19 -6.77 -15.60
N PRO A 63 -0.27 -7.52 -14.95
CA PRO A 63 1.08 -7.06 -14.64
C PRO A 63 1.87 -6.63 -15.88
N VAL A 64 1.67 -7.29 -17.03
CA VAL A 64 2.35 -6.92 -18.28
C VAL A 64 1.95 -5.50 -18.70
N ILE A 65 0.65 -5.22 -18.84
CA ILE A 65 0.15 -3.90 -19.23
C ILE A 65 0.54 -2.85 -18.18
N GLY A 66 0.43 -3.20 -16.89
CA GLY A 66 0.87 -2.36 -15.77
C GLY A 66 2.35 -1.98 -15.91
N GLY A 67 3.24 -2.95 -16.11
CA GLY A 67 4.68 -2.71 -16.29
C GLY A 67 4.99 -1.80 -17.48
N TYR A 68 4.32 -1.98 -18.63
CA TYR A 68 4.50 -1.08 -19.78
C TYR A 68 4.04 0.35 -19.50
N LEU A 69 2.90 0.51 -18.84
CA LEU A 69 2.39 1.83 -18.45
C LEU A 69 3.33 2.49 -17.44
N ALA A 70 3.78 1.75 -16.42
CA ALA A 70 4.72 2.21 -15.42
C ALA A 70 6.03 2.67 -16.05
N ALA A 71 6.58 1.88 -16.99
CA ALA A 71 7.81 2.21 -17.70
C ALA A 71 7.65 3.48 -18.55
N LEU A 72 6.52 3.66 -19.21
CA LEU A 72 6.25 4.87 -20.00
C LEU A 72 6.12 6.11 -19.13
N LEU A 73 5.42 6.03 -17.99
CA LEU A 73 5.28 7.12 -17.03
C LEU A 73 6.61 7.49 -16.35
N LEU A 74 7.40 6.48 -15.96
CA LEU A 74 8.73 6.67 -15.39
C LEU A 74 9.67 7.33 -16.42
N ALA A 75 9.64 6.85 -17.67
CA ALA A 75 10.42 7.44 -18.75
C ALA A 75 10.01 8.89 -19.03
N ALA A 76 8.72 9.23 -18.92
CA ALA A 76 8.25 10.61 -19.03
C ALA A 76 8.85 11.51 -17.94
N ALA A 77 8.78 11.10 -16.68
CA ALA A 77 9.35 11.85 -15.57
C ALA A 77 10.87 12.04 -15.72
N TYR A 78 11.61 10.97 -16.02
CA TYR A 78 13.07 11.03 -16.15
C TYR A 78 13.52 11.78 -17.42
N THR A 79 12.73 11.72 -18.48
CA THR A 79 12.95 12.53 -19.68
C THR A 79 12.79 14.02 -19.38
N ALA A 80 11.75 14.40 -18.65
CA ALA A 80 11.53 15.78 -18.22
C ALA A 80 12.68 16.29 -17.34
N ILE A 81 13.11 15.51 -16.36
CA ILE A 81 14.27 15.80 -15.49
C ILE A 81 15.55 16.00 -16.32
N GLY A 82 15.86 15.05 -17.20
CA GLY A 82 17.07 15.11 -18.01
C GLY A 82 17.08 16.28 -18.99
N LEU A 83 15.92 16.65 -19.55
CA LEU A 83 15.79 17.83 -20.40
C LEU A 83 16.01 19.12 -19.60
N PHE A 84 15.47 19.23 -18.38
CA PHE A 84 15.72 20.37 -17.50
C PHE A 84 17.21 20.52 -17.17
N ILE A 85 17.88 19.44 -16.74
CA ILE A 85 19.31 19.47 -16.40
C ILE A 85 20.18 19.82 -17.61
N SER A 86 19.87 19.24 -18.78
CA SER A 86 20.55 19.55 -20.04
C SER A 86 20.41 21.02 -20.42
N SER A 87 19.27 21.67 -20.12
CA SER A 87 19.07 23.10 -20.40
C SER A 87 19.96 24.03 -19.56
N ARG A 88 20.47 23.55 -18.42
CA ARG A 88 21.30 24.30 -17.47
C ARG A 88 22.81 24.09 -17.68
N THR A 89 23.19 23.18 -18.56
CA THR A 89 24.58 22.71 -18.66
C THR A 89 25.07 22.76 -20.11
N ASN A 90 26.26 23.33 -20.34
CA ASN A 90 26.87 23.41 -21.67
C ASN A 90 27.69 22.16 -22.07
N ASN A 91 27.71 21.14 -21.21
CA ASN A 91 28.50 19.92 -21.41
C ASN A 91 27.60 18.68 -21.24
N GLN A 92 27.57 17.83 -22.28
CA GLN A 92 26.75 16.63 -22.32
C GLN A 92 27.10 15.62 -21.20
N ILE A 93 28.37 15.49 -20.85
CA ILE A 93 28.83 14.55 -19.81
C ILE A 93 28.34 15.00 -18.44
N VAL A 94 28.46 16.29 -18.13
CA VAL A 94 27.97 16.84 -16.86
C VAL A 94 26.45 16.75 -16.79
N ALA A 95 25.75 17.03 -17.89
CA ALA A 95 24.30 16.85 -17.97
C ALA A 95 23.88 15.38 -17.73
N LEU A 96 24.63 14.41 -18.28
CA LEU A 96 24.42 12.97 -18.05
C LEU A 96 24.56 12.63 -16.57
N ILE A 97 25.70 12.97 -15.96
CA ILE A 97 26.00 12.63 -14.56
C ILE A 97 24.95 13.23 -13.63
N LEU A 98 24.63 14.52 -13.77
CA LEU A 98 23.64 15.19 -12.91
C LEU A 98 22.24 14.59 -13.08
N SER A 99 21.86 14.20 -14.30
CA SER A 99 20.56 13.56 -14.54
C SER A 99 20.49 12.18 -13.89
N VAL A 100 21.55 11.37 -14.01
CA VAL A 100 21.62 10.05 -13.37
C VAL A 100 21.56 10.18 -11.85
N VAL A 101 22.30 11.14 -11.27
CA VAL A 101 22.29 11.37 -9.81
C VAL A 101 20.90 11.81 -9.34
N LEU A 102 20.24 12.75 -10.04
CA LEU A 102 18.93 13.22 -9.62
C LEU A 102 17.84 12.14 -9.79
N CYS A 103 17.83 11.43 -10.92
CA CYS A 103 16.90 10.30 -11.11
C CYS A 103 17.16 9.18 -10.10
N GLY A 104 18.44 8.88 -9.80
CA GLY A 104 18.83 7.92 -8.78
C GLY A 104 18.34 8.33 -7.39
N LEU A 105 18.41 9.62 -7.05
CA LEU A 105 17.88 10.13 -5.79
C LEU A 105 16.37 9.87 -5.69
N PHE A 106 15.58 10.22 -6.70
CA PHE A 106 14.13 9.93 -6.71
C PHE A 106 13.82 8.43 -6.65
N TYR A 107 14.68 7.59 -7.25
CA TYR A 107 14.52 6.14 -7.20
C TYR A 107 14.79 5.58 -5.80
N PHE A 108 15.88 5.98 -5.16
CA PHE A 108 16.33 5.39 -3.90
C PHE A 108 15.67 6.00 -2.65
N ILE A 109 15.15 7.23 -2.70
CA ILE A 109 14.69 7.97 -1.51
C ILE A 109 13.63 7.24 -0.66
N GLY A 110 12.83 6.36 -1.28
CA GLY A 110 11.78 5.59 -0.59
C GLY A 110 12.18 4.19 -0.17
N ASN A 111 13.44 3.79 -0.37
CA ASN A 111 13.89 2.47 0.05
C ASN A 111 13.83 2.38 1.59
N ARG A 112 13.25 1.29 2.08
CA ARG A 112 13.07 1.01 3.51
C ARG A 112 14.38 1.21 4.29
N SER A 113 15.48 0.70 3.73
CA SER A 113 16.81 0.82 4.33
C SER A 113 17.29 2.26 4.51
N LEU A 114 16.88 3.20 3.66
CA LEU A 114 17.23 4.62 3.80
C LEU A 114 16.27 5.33 4.75
N THR A 115 14.96 5.01 4.69
CA THR A 115 13.94 5.64 5.52
C THR A 115 14.08 5.33 7.01
N GLU A 116 14.58 4.14 7.36
CA GLU A 116 14.78 3.73 8.76
C GLU A 116 15.83 4.59 9.49
N PHE A 117 16.77 5.21 8.76
CA PHE A 117 17.76 6.13 9.36
C PHE A 117 17.18 7.49 9.77
N PHE A 118 16.03 7.90 9.21
CA PHE A 118 15.45 9.24 9.42
C PHE A 118 14.23 9.25 10.35
N GLY A 119 13.81 8.09 10.89
CA GLY A 119 12.62 7.94 11.74
C GLY A 119 11.30 7.83 10.97
N GLU A 120 10.23 7.36 11.63
CA GLU A 120 8.96 7.01 10.96
C GLU A 120 8.30 8.18 10.21
N SER A 121 8.19 9.36 10.83
CA SER A 121 7.51 10.51 10.21
C SER A 121 8.22 11.06 8.98
N VAL A 122 9.56 11.09 8.99
CA VAL A 122 10.33 11.53 7.81
C VAL A 122 10.36 10.41 6.76
N GLY A 123 10.44 9.16 7.20
CA GLY A 123 10.39 7.99 6.34
C GLY A 123 9.13 7.95 5.47
N ASP A 124 7.96 8.28 6.04
CA ASP A 124 6.70 8.31 5.31
C ASP A 124 6.70 9.39 4.22
N VAL A 125 7.20 10.59 4.51
CA VAL A 125 7.32 11.67 3.52
C VAL A 125 8.29 11.30 2.39
N LEU A 126 9.40 10.65 2.73
CA LEU A 126 10.39 10.19 1.75
C LEU A 126 9.82 9.10 0.83
N ARG A 127 8.99 8.20 1.36
CA ARG A 127 8.27 7.18 0.56
C ARG A 127 7.30 7.82 -0.43
N LEU A 128 6.63 8.90 -0.04
CA LEU A 128 5.72 9.64 -0.93
C LEU A 128 6.43 10.28 -2.13
N LEU A 129 7.70 10.65 -1.97
CA LEU A 129 8.54 11.24 -3.01
C LEU A 129 9.29 10.21 -3.86
N SER A 130 9.17 8.92 -3.56
CA SER A 130 9.92 7.90 -4.27
C SER A 130 9.20 7.44 -5.54
N THR A 131 9.94 7.35 -6.64
CA THR A 131 9.41 6.78 -7.89
C THR A 131 9.34 5.25 -7.81
N ASN A 132 10.26 4.60 -7.08
CA ASN A 132 10.29 3.14 -7.01
C ASN A 132 9.04 2.52 -6.36
N SER A 133 8.57 3.04 -5.22
CA SER A 133 7.39 2.47 -4.54
C SER A 133 6.12 2.54 -5.40
N ARG A 134 5.97 3.65 -6.14
CA ARG A 134 4.88 3.87 -7.09
C ARG A 134 5.01 2.98 -8.33
N PHE A 135 6.24 2.68 -8.75
CA PHE A 135 6.50 1.77 -9.86
C PHE A 135 6.11 0.33 -9.51
N GLU A 136 6.53 -0.18 -8.34
CA GLU A 136 6.21 -1.55 -7.88
C GLU A 136 4.71 -1.80 -7.72
N SER A 137 3.94 -0.77 -7.37
CA SER A 137 2.46 -0.84 -7.35
C SER A 137 1.90 -1.13 -8.75
N ILE A 138 2.28 -0.31 -9.74
CA ILE A 138 1.79 -0.42 -11.12
C ILE A 138 2.30 -1.70 -11.81
N GLU A 139 3.55 -2.11 -11.55
CA GLU A 139 4.15 -3.33 -12.09
C GLU A 139 3.39 -4.59 -11.67
N ARG A 140 2.79 -4.60 -10.48
CA ARG A 140 1.94 -5.71 -10.01
C ARG A 140 0.57 -5.78 -10.69
N GLY A 141 0.28 -4.91 -11.67
CA GLY A 141 -1.01 -4.85 -12.36
C GLY A 141 -2.06 -4.00 -11.64
N VAL A 142 -1.65 -3.26 -10.62
CA VAL A 142 -2.51 -2.39 -9.82
C VAL A 142 -2.31 -0.94 -10.25
N ILE A 143 -3.30 -0.36 -10.90
CA ILE A 143 -3.26 1.02 -11.36
C ILE A 143 -4.02 1.90 -10.37
N ASP A 144 -3.27 2.67 -9.57
CA ASP A 144 -3.83 3.69 -8.68
C ASP A 144 -3.73 5.07 -9.33
N LEU A 145 -4.81 5.86 -9.25
CA LEU A 145 -4.82 7.25 -9.73
C LEU A 145 -3.70 8.09 -9.10
N ARG A 146 -3.35 7.83 -7.84
CA ARG A 146 -2.30 8.53 -7.10
C ARG A 146 -0.93 8.36 -7.78
N ASP A 147 -0.64 7.15 -8.24
CA ASP A 147 0.63 6.82 -8.87
C ASP A 147 0.73 7.50 -10.24
N LEU A 148 -0.36 7.52 -11.00
CA LEU A 148 -0.43 8.20 -12.30
C LEU A 148 -0.25 9.71 -12.17
N VAL A 149 -0.99 10.32 -11.24
CA VAL A 149 -0.91 11.78 -11.00
C VAL A 149 0.49 12.16 -10.52
N TYR A 150 1.14 11.34 -9.70
CA TYR A 150 2.51 11.57 -9.25
C TYR A 150 3.49 11.69 -10.42
N TYR A 151 3.52 10.72 -11.34
CA TYR A 151 4.42 10.77 -12.50
C TYR A 151 4.13 11.94 -13.43
N ILE A 152 2.84 12.24 -13.67
CA ILE A 152 2.43 13.36 -14.52
C ILE A 152 2.84 14.69 -13.90
N THR A 153 2.57 14.91 -12.61
CA THR A 153 2.93 16.14 -11.90
C THR A 153 4.43 16.33 -11.84
N LEU A 154 5.20 15.26 -11.59
CA LEU A 154 6.66 15.29 -11.62
C LEU A 154 7.18 15.71 -13.01
N ALA A 155 6.65 15.11 -14.09
CA ALA A 155 7.02 15.48 -15.45
C ALA A 155 6.67 16.95 -15.76
N VAL A 156 5.46 17.40 -15.41
CA VAL A 156 4.99 18.78 -15.65
C VAL A 156 5.84 19.81 -14.91
N VAL A 157 6.21 19.56 -13.65
CA VAL A 157 7.09 20.44 -12.87
C VAL A 157 8.45 20.61 -13.55
N PHE A 158 9.09 19.50 -13.94
CA PHE A 158 10.41 19.57 -14.58
C PHE A 158 10.36 20.17 -15.99
N LEU A 159 9.27 19.97 -16.75
CA LEU A 159 9.08 20.65 -18.03
C LEU A 159 8.87 22.15 -17.83
N ALA A 160 8.10 22.59 -16.83
CA ALA A 160 7.92 24.00 -16.50
C ALA A 160 9.24 24.65 -16.07
N LEU A 161 10.05 23.96 -15.26
CA LEU A 161 11.40 24.38 -14.88
C LEU A 161 12.33 24.49 -16.09
N ASN A 162 12.18 23.61 -17.09
CA ASN A 162 12.94 23.69 -18.34
C ASN A 162 12.53 24.93 -19.16
N VAL A 163 11.24 25.20 -19.30
CA VAL A 163 10.75 26.42 -19.97
C VAL A 163 11.31 27.68 -19.28
N LEU A 164 11.26 27.73 -17.94
CA LEU A 164 11.83 28.82 -17.17
C LEU A 164 13.35 28.93 -17.35
N SER A 165 14.04 27.80 -17.40
CA SER A 165 15.48 27.74 -17.65
C SER A 165 15.85 28.39 -18.99
N LEU A 166 15.15 28.05 -20.07
CA LEU A 166 15.38 28.64 -21.38
C LEU A 166 14.98 30.12 -21.44
N ASP A 167 13.84 30.48 -20.85
CA ASP A 167 13.37 31.86 -20.82
C ASP A 167 14.31 32.75 -20.00
N SER A 168 14.89 32.22 -18.92
CA SER A 168 15.85 32.96 -18.08
C SER A 168 17.11 33.39 -18.81
N LYS A 169 17.47 32.72 -19.92
CA LYS A 169 18.60 33.10 -20.78
C LYS A 169 18.33 34.36 -21.59
N ARG A 170 17.07 34.79 -21.70
CA ARG A 170 16.64 35.98 -22.46
C ARG A 170 16.44 37.20 -21.55
N TRP A 171 16.55 37.03 -20.24
CA TRP A 171 16.25 38.09 -19.28
C TRP A 171 17.32 39.20 -19.30
N SER A 172 16.87 40.44 -19.46
CA SER A 172 17.71 41.62 -19.22
C SER A 172 17.78 41.95 -17.72
N ILE A 173 18.88 42.56 -17.29
CA ILE A 173 19.17 42.96 -15.91
C ILE A 173 18.39 44.24 -15.51
N GLY A 174 17.75 44.92 -16.47
CA GLY A 174 17.05 46.19 -16.24
C GLY A 174 15.81 46.11 -15.33
N ALA A 175 15.43 47.26 -14.73
CA ALA A 175 14.27 47.36 -13.85
C ALA A 175 12.93 47.03 -14.57
N HIS A 176 12.83 47.30 -15.87
CA HIS A 176 11.62 47.01 -16.67
C HIS A 176 11.34 45.52 -16.84
N THR A 177 12.36 44.65 -16.75
CA THR A 177 12.21 43.19 -16.85
C THR A 177 12.10 42.52 -15.48
N ALA A 178 12.23 43.26 -14.38
CA ALA A 178 12.16 42.72 -13.02
C ALA A 178 10.79 42.07 -12.72
N ASN A 179 9.69 42.76 -13.04
CA ASN A 179 8.33 42.25 -12.82
C ASN A 179 8.04 40.98 -13.65
N TYR A 180 8.59 40.90 -14.86
CA TYR A 180 8.45 39.71 -15.69
C TYR A 180 9.18 38.51 -15.07
N ARG A 181 10.41 38.71 -14.61
CA ARG A 181 11.23 37.68 -13.95
C ARG A 181 10.55 37.16 -12.67
N THR A 182 10.05 38.06 -11.83
CA THR A 182 9.35 37.67 -10.60
C THR A 182 8.09 36.91 -10.93
N ASN A 183 7.28 37.36 -11.89
CA ASN A 183 6.04 36.69 -12.27
C ASN A 183 6.31 35.31 -12.89
N ALA A 184 7.34 35.16 -13.72
CA ALA A 184 7.73 33.86 -14.29
C ALA A 184 8.19 32.87 -13.21
N ASN A 185 9.05 33.33 -12.28
CA ASN A 185 9.49 32.51 -11.15
C ASN A 185 8.33 32.16 -10.21
N LEU A 186 7.44 33.11 -9.91
CA LEU A 186 6.26 32.89 -9.08
C LEU A 186 5.29 31.92 -9.75
N ALA A 187 5.05 32.03 -11.06
CA ALA A 187 4.17 31.12 -11.79
C ALA A 187 4.67 29.67 -11.70
N VAL A 188 5.97 29.43 -11.91
CA VAL A 188 6.55 28.08 -11.79
C VAL A 188 6.60 27.61 -10.34
N GLY A 189 6.89 28.52 -9.39
CA GLY A 189 6.82 28.22 -7.96
C GLY A 189 5.42 27.80 -7.53
N LEU A 190 4.39 28.56 -7.90
CA LEU A 190 2.99 28.26 -7.65
C LEU A 190 2.57 26.96 -8.32
N LEU A 191 2.98 26.71 -9.56
CA LEU A 191 2.71 25.45 -10.25
C LEU A 191 3.32 24.27 -9.47
N THR A 192 4.56 24.41 -9.00
CA THR A 192 5.25 23.37 -8.22
C THR A 192 4.54 23.12 -6.88
N VAL A 193 4.15 24.18 -6.18
CA VAL A 193 3.41 24.08 -4.92
C VAL A 193 2.03 23.43 -5.15
N ASN A 194 1.29 23.82 -6.17
CA ASN A 194 0.01 23.20 -6.51
C ASN A 194 0.17 21.72 -6.88
N ALA A 195 1.21 21.36 -7.63
CA ALA A 195 1.52 19.97 -7.94
C ALA A 195 1.80 19.14 -6.68
N LEU A 196 2.57 19.68 -5.73
CA LEU A 196 2.81 19.03 -4.44
C LEU A 196 1.53 18.90 -3.61
N LEU A 197 0.75 19.97 -3.50
CA LEU A 197 -0.52 19.96 -2.77
C LEU A 197 -1.52 18.96 -3.37
N LEU A 198 -1.59 18.85 -4.70
CA LEU A 198 -2.43 17.87 -5.38
C LEU A 198 -2.05 16.44 -4.99
N ASN A 199 -0.74 16.12 -4.94
CA ASN A 199 -0.27 14.80 -4.52
C ASN A 199 -0.58 14.49 -3.06
N VAL A 200 -0.49 15.49 -2.18
CA VAL A 200 -0.84 15.35 -0.75
C VAL A 200 -2.35 15.18 -0.58
N TRP A 201 -3.15 16.00 -1.26
CA TRP A 201 -4.61 15.94 -1.22
C TRP A 201 -5.18 14.63 -1.78
N LEU A 202 -4.51 14.01 -2.75
CA LEU A 202 -4.89 12.72 -3.30
C LEU A 202 -4.51 11.52 -2.43
N GLN A 203 -3.61 11.66 -1.44
CA GLN A 203 -3.21 10.54 -0.57
C GLN A 203 -4.37 9.76 0.06
N PRO A 204 -5.39 10.39 0.68
CA PRO A 204 -6.51 9.68 1.30
C PRO A 204 -7.46 9.01 0.29
N VAL A 205 -7.36 9.32 -1.01
CA VAL A 205 -8.24 8.75 -2.04
C VAL A 205 -7.76 7.34 -2.39
N THR A 206 -8.27 6.34 -1.67
CA THR A 206 -7.96 4.91 -1.89
C THR A 206 -8.95 4.20 -2.81
N ALA A 207 -10.10 4.82 -3.11
CA ALA A 207 -11.19 4.20 -3.85
C ALA A 207 -10.96 4.11 -5.38
N LEU A 208 -10.09 4.95 -5.94
CA LEU A 208 -9.82 5.03 -7.39
C LEU A 208 -8.60 4.16 -7.76
N ARG A 209 -8.78 2.85 -7.60
CA ARG A 209 -7.80 1.81 -7.92
C ARG A 209 -8.41 0.82 -8.89
N ALA A 210 -7.69 0.52 -9.97
CA ALA A 210 -8.04 -0.54 -10.92
C ALA A 210 -7.05 -1.69 -10.78
N ASP A 211 -7.56 -2.89 -10.47
CA ASP A 211 -6.79 -4.13 -10.50
C ASP A 211 -7.00 -4.78 -11.88
N LEU A 212 -5.91 -4.87 -12.65
CA LEU A 212 -5.91 -5.48 -13.99
C LEU A 212 -5.52 -6.96 -13.98
N THR A 213 -5.18 -7.53 -12.82
CA THR A 213 -4.80 -8.95 -12.72
C THR A 213 -5.96 -9.86 -13.14
N GLN A 214 -5.62 -10.97 -13.79
CA GLN A 214 -6.59 -11.91 -14.37
C GLN A 214 -7.55 -12.48 -13.30
N SER A 215 -7.06 -12.71 -12.09
CA SER A 215 -7.83 -13.22 -10.95
C SER A 215 -8.27 -12.15 -9.96
N LYS A 216 -8.10 -10.85 -10.28
CA LYS A 216 -8.41 -9.75 -9.35
C LYS A 216 -7.76 -9.94 -7.98
N GLU A 217 -6.50 -10.36 -7.99
CA GLU A 217 -5.76 -10.82 -6.82
C GLU A 217 -5.55 -9.73 -5.76
N TYR A 218 -5.77 -8.47 -6.12
CA TYR A 218 -5.58 -7.30 -5.27
C TYR A 218 -6.86 -6.46 -5.18
N SER A 219 -8.03 -7.07 -5.37
CA SER A 219 -9.30 -6.41 -5.13
C SER A 219 -10.32 -7.32 -4.45
N LEU A 220 -11.07 -6.77 -3.50
CA LEU A 220 -12.14 -7.52 -2.84
C LEU A 220 -13.30 -7.80 -3.79
N SER A 221 -13.81 -9.04 -3.77
CA SER A 221 -15.03 -9.39 -4.49
C SER A 221 -16.24 -8.62 -3.94
N THR A 222 -17.30 -8.50 -4.76
CA THR A 222 -18.54 -7.84 -4.33
C THR A 222 -19.16 -8.54 -3.12
N THR A 223 -19.12 -9.87 -3.10
CA THR A 223 -19.61 -10.69 -1.99
C THR A 223 -18.86 -10.38 -0.68
N THR A 224 -17.54 -10.21 -0.76
CA THR A 224 -16.71 -9.88 0.40
C THR A 224 -17.03 -8.48 0.92
N LYS A 225 -17.20 -7.51 0.02
CA LYS A 225 -17.62 -6.14 0.38
C LYS A 225 -18.99 -6.13 1.06
N ASP A 226 -19.95 -6.89 0.54
CA ASP A 226 -21.28 -6.99 1.14
C ASP A 226 -21.22 -7.66 2.52
N LEU A 227 -20.38 -8.68 2.70
CA LEU A 227 -20.19 -9.35 3.99
C LEU A 227 -19.62 -8.40 5.05
N ILE A 228 -18.53 -7.68 4.73
CA ILE A 228 -17.87 -6.79 5.69
C ILE A 228 -18.68 -5.53 6.01
N ASN A 229 -19.46 -5.02 5.05
CA ASN A 229 -20.31 -3.85 5.27
C ASN A 229 -21.48 -4.15 6.22
N ASN A 230 -21.98 -5.39 6.20
CA ASN A 230 -23.10 -5.84 7.02
C ASN A 230 -22.69 -6.42 8.39
N LEU A 231 -21.43 -6.29 8.80
CA LEU A 231 -20.99 -6.66 10.14
C LEU A 231 -21.69 -5.81 11.20
N GLN A 232 -22.15 -6.48 12.27
CA GLN A 232 -22.84 -5.86 13.42
C GLN A 232 -21.83 -5.43 14.50
N GLU A 233 -20.78 -6.22 14.68
CA GLU A 233 -19.69 -6.01 15.64
C GLU A 233 -18.35 -5.80 14.92
N PRO A 234 -17.32 -5.27 15.59
CA PRO A 234 -16.00 -5.19 15.00
C PRO A 234 -15.38 -6.58 14.80
N LEU A 235 -14.87 -6.85 13.61
CA LEU A 235 -14.12 -8.06 13.26
C LEU A 235 -12.63 -7.79 13.48
N LEU A 236 -11.94 -8.63 14.27
CA LEU A 236 -10.50 -8.58 14.43
C LEU A 236 -9.84 -9.58 13.48
N ILE A 237 -8.95 -9.12 12.62
CA ILE A 237 -8.05 -9.97 11.84
C ILE A 237 -6.62 -9.71 12.32
N ARG A 238 -6.03 -10.69 13.01
CA ARG A 238 -4.67 -10.60 13.54
C ARG A 238 -3.75 -11.56 12.80
N ALA A 239 -2.72 -11.03 12.14
CA ALA A 239 -1.72 -11.82 11.44
C ALA A 239 -0.47 -11.98 12.29
N TYR A 240 -0.05 -13.23 12.47
CA TYR A 240 1.12 -13.62 13.24
C TYR A 240 2.25 -13.98 12.26
N PHE A 241 3.17 -13.04 12.07
CA PHE A 241 4.30 -13.19 11.15
C PHE A 241 5.62 -12.92 11.84
N SER A 242 6.52 -13.90 11.80
CA SER A 242 7.88 -13.71 12.28
C SER A 242 8.72 -12.90 11.32
N GLU A 243 9.53 -11.97 11.83
CA GLU A 243 10.48 -11.20 11.00
C GLU A 243 11.52 -12.10 10.32
N ARG A 244 11.96 -13.15 11.02
CA ARG A 244 12.88 -14.16 10.50
C ARG A 244 12.11 -15.40 10.06
N THR A 245 11.78 -15.46 8.77
CA THR A 245 11.04 -16.58 8.16
C THR A 245 11.80 -17.20 6.97
N HIS A 246 11.23 -18.24 6.37
CA HIS A 246 11.79 -18.89 5.18
C HIS A 246 11.90 -17.89 4.00
N PRO A 247 12.99 -17.88 3.21
CA PRO A 247 13.17 -16.94 2.10
C PRO A 247 12.07 -16.96 1.03
N LEU A 248 11.42 -18.12 0.84
CA LEU A 248 10.26 -18.24 -0.07
C LEU A 248 8.96 -17.67 0.49
N LEU A 249 8.86 -17.44 1.81
CA LEU A 249 7.67 -16.90 2.47
C LEU A 249 7.75 -15.39 2.71
N ALA A 250 8.97 -14.86 2.91
CA ALA A 250 9.18 -13.43 3.14
C ALA A 250 8.51 -12.52 2.08
N PRO A 251 8.52 -12.84 0.76
CA PRO A 251 7.86 -12.04 -0.26
C PRO A 251 6.32 -12.04 -0.17
N LEU A 252 5.73 -13.03 0.50
CA LEU A 252 4.27 -13.18 0.60
C LEU A 252 3.66 -12.34 1.72
N VAL A 253 4.44 -12.03 2.77
CA VAL A 253 3.97 -11.25 3.94
C VAL A 253 3.46 -9.85 3.53
N PRO A 254 4.18 -9.05 2.72
CA PRO A 254 3.66 -7.77 2.25
C PRO A 254 2.34 -7.90 1.48
N ARG A 255 2.19 -8.95 0.66
CA ARG A 255 0.98 -9.20 -0.12
C ARG A 255 -0.23 -9.50 0.78
N ILE A 256 -0.02 -10.29 1.84
CA ILE A 256 -1.07 -10.53 2.84
C ILE A 256 -1.41 -9.22 3.56
N ARG A 257 -0.41 -8.46 4.00
CA ARG A 257 -0.62 -7.16 4.68
C ARG A 257 -1.43 -6.19 3.81
N ASP A 258 -1.09 -6.08 2.52
CA ASP A 258 -1.81 -5.24 1.56
C ASP A 258 -3.28 -5.66 1.48
N MET A 259 -3.56 -6.97 1.36
CA MET A 259 -4.91 -7.50 1.32
C MET A 259 -5.69 -7.22 2.61
N LEU A 260 -5.11 -7.48 3.78
CA LEU A 260 -5.77 -7.21 5.06
C LEU A 260 -6.08 -5.72 5.23
N THR A 261 -5.16 -4.85 4.84
CA THR A 261 -5.38 -3.40 4.83
C THR A 261 -6.57 -3.02 3.94
N GLU A 262 -6.77 -3.72 2.83
CA GLU A 262 -7.93 -3.51 1.96
C GLU A 262 -9.26 -3.88 2.65
N TYR A 263 -9.31 -4.97 3.43
CA TYR A 263 -10.48 -5.30 4.27
C TYR A 263 -10.78 -4.20 5.30
N GLN A 264 -9.75 -3.66 5.97
CA GLN A 264 -9.89 -2.57 6.93
C GLN A 264 -10.44 -1.30 6.27
N VAL A 265 -9.88 -0.91 5.13
CA VAL A 265 -10.31 0.30 4.39
C VAL A 265 -11.73 0.12 3.84
N ALA A 266 -12.04 -1.03 3.24
CA ALA A 266 -13.35 -1.28 2.63
C ALA A 266 -14.49 -1.39 3.65
N SER A 267 -14.19 -1.86 4.86
CA SER A 267 -15.18 -1.99 5.95
C SER A 267 -15.43 -0.71 6.74
N HIS A 268 -14.80 0.41 6.37
CA HIS A 268 -14.91 1.70 7.07
C HIS A 268 -14.59 1.61 8.57
N GLY A 269 -13.60 0.78 8.93
CA GLY A 269 -13.14 0.62 10.32
C GLY A 269 -13.88 -0.46 11.13
N LYS A 270 -14.86 -1.18 10.56
CA LYS A 270 -15.46 -2.36 11.23
C LYS A 270 -14.51 -3.56 11.30
N VAL A 271 -13.56 -3.66 10.37
CA VAL A 271 -12.50 -4.67 10.41
C VAL A 271 -11.24 -4.04 10.98
N MET A 272 -10.79 -4.54 12.12
CA MET A 272 -9.53 -4.16 12.75
C MET A 272 -8.44 -5.14 12.32
N VAL A 273 -7.33 -4.62 11.81
CA VAL A 273 -6.20 -5.43 11.35
C VAL A 273 -4.99 -5.17 12.22
N GLU A 274 -4.40 -6.25 12.72
CA GLU A 274 -3.19 -6.22 13.54
C GLU A 274 -2.15 -7.16 12.93
N VAL A 275 -0.92 -6.71 12.77
CA VAL A 275 0.20 -7.57 12.35
C VAL A 275 1.22 -7.58 13.47
N VAL A 276 1.46 -8.74 14.05
CA VAL A 276 2.31 -8.91 15.23
C VAL A 276 3.35 -10.01 14.98
N ASP A 277 4.54 -9.83 15.55
CA ASP A 277 5.53 -10.91 15.66
C ASP A 277 5.49 -11.47 17.09
N PRO A 278 4.94 -12.69 17.30
CA PRO A 278 4.95 -13.34 18.62
C PRO A 278 6.34 -13.43 19.24
N ALA A 279 7.39 -13.58 18.43
CA ALA A 279 8.74 -13.76 18.94
C ALA A 279 9.29 -12.52 19.66
N GLN A 280 8.67 -11.35 19.46
CA GLN A 280 9.05 -10.10 20.13
C GLN A 280 8.28 -9.85 21.43
N ASN A 281 7.15 -10.50 21.65
CA ASN A 281 6.28 -10.25 22.80
C ASN A 281 5.80 -11.56 23.46
N PRO A 282 6.37 -11.93 24.63
CA PRO A 282 6.01 -13.16 25.34
C PRO A 282 4.53 -13.30 25.69
N ASP A 283 3.85 -12.19 25.98
CA ASP A 283 2.42 -12.22 26.37
C ASP A 283 1.54 -12.59 25.17
N LEU A 284 1.83 -12.01 23.99
CA LEU A 284 1.13 -12.34 22.75
C LEU A 284 1.44 -13.76 22.27
N GLU A 285 2.67 -14.24 22.47
CA GLU A 285 3.03 -15.62 22.18
C GLU A 285 2.26 -16.62 23.07
N ALA A 286 2.13 -16.32 24.36
CA ALA A 286 1.34 -17.12 25.29
C ALA A 286 -0.15 -17.13 24.92
N GLU A 287 -0.73 -15.97 24.60
CA GLU A 287 -2.12 -15.85 24.12
C GLU A 287 -2.34 -16.67 22.84
N ALA A 288 -1.44 -16.53 21.85
CA ALA A 288 -1.54 -17.24 20.58
C ALA A 288 -1.49 -18.76 20.78
N ALA A 289 -0.57 -19.25 21.62
CA ALA A 289 -0.40 -20.68 21.88
C ALA A 289 -1.51 -21.29 22.75
N GLN A 290 -1.97 -20.57 23.79
CA GLN A 290 -2.93 -21.09 24.76
C GLN A 290 -4.38 -20.90 24.31
N SER A 291 -4.73 -19.72 23.80
CA SER A 291 -6.11 -19.39 23.42
C SER A 291 -6.46 -19.83 22.01
N TYR A 292 -5.49 -19.77 21.08
CA TYR A 292 -5.75 -19.99 19.65
C TYR A 292 -5.01 -21.19 19.06
N GLY A 293 -4.14 -21.86 19.84
CA GLY A 293 -3.39 -23.04 19.39
C GLY A 293 -2.33 -22.74 18.32
N ILE A 294 -1.94 -21.48 18.15
CA ILE A 294 -0.95 -21.04 17.17
C ILE A 294 0.44 -21.34 17.71
N ARG A 295 1.23 -22.08 16.94
CA ARG A 295 2.58 -22.54 17.31
C ARG A 295 3.54 -22.29 16.16
N PRO A 296 4.83 -22.05 16.44
CA PRO A 296 5.78 -21.77 15.39
C PRO A 296 6.03 -23.03 14.57
N THR A 297 6.05 -22.88 13.25
CA THR A 297 6.31 -23.98 12.32
C THR A 297 7.81 -24.05 12.03
N PRO A 298 8.46 -25.23 12.17
CA PRO A 298 9.87 -25.39 11.84
C PRO A 298 10.06 -25.46 10.32
N PHE A 299 10.81 -24.51 9.76
CA PHE A 299 11.20 -24.49 8.36
C PHE A 299 12.69 -24.80 8.22
N GLN A 300 13.02 -25.73 7.33
CA GLN A 300 14.42 -26.03 6.99
C GLN A 300 14.89 -25.07 5.90
N ILE A 301 16.00 -24.38 6.14
CA ILE A 301 16.64 -23.47 5.20
C ILE A 301 18.00 -24.06 4.84
N ALA A 302 18.19 -24.41 3.56
CA ALA A 302 19.48 -24.81 3.04
C ALA A 302 20.32 -23.58 2.72
N GLY A 303 21.30 -23.25 3.57
CA GLY A 303 22.35 -22.30 3.25
C GLY A 303 23.42 -22.92 2.34
N ARG A 304 24.31 -22.09 1.75
CA ARG A 304 25.43 -22.58 0.92
C ARG A 304 26.39 -23.54 1.65
N TYR A 305 26.40 -23.53 2.99
CA TYR A 305 27.34 -24.29 3.81
C TYR A 305 26.67 -25.13 4.91
N GLU A 306 25.44 -24.81 5.33
CA GLU A 306 24.76 -25.50 6.43
C GLU A 306 23.23 -25.44 6.25
N SER A 307 22.54 -26.51 6.66
CA SER A 307 21.09 -26.55 6.78
C SER A 307 20.70 -26.08 8.18
N SER A 308 19.94 -24.99 8.28
CA SER A 308 19.48 -24.43 9.54
C SER A 308 17.96 -24.52 9.65
N VAL A 309 17.45 -24.83 10.84
CA VAL A 309 16.00 -24.85 11.11
C VAL A 309 15.62 -23.51 11.72
N VAL A 310 14.69 -22.81 11.07
CA VAL A 310 14.10 -21.57 11.57
C VAL A 310 12.65 -21.85 11.95
N ASN A 311 12.31 -21.62 13.21
CA ASN A 311 10.94 -21.66 13.70
C ASN A 311 10.28 -20.31 13.42
N ALA A 312 9.23 -20.29 12.61
CA ALA A 312 8.54 -19.07 12.23
C ALA A 312 7.02 -19.22 12.33
N TYR A 313 6.35 -18.13 12.69
CA TYR A 313 4.90 -17.99 12.66
C TYR A 313 4.44 -17.53 11.28
N PHE A 314 3.38 -18.16 10.76
CA PHE A 314 2.78 -17.80 9.47
C PHE A 314 1.29 -18.14 9.50
N ASP A 315 0.55 -17.41 10.32
CA ASP A 315 -0.84 -17.72 10.67
C ASP A 315 -1.69 -16.44 10.70
N ILE A 316 -2.97 -16.56 10.36
CA ILE A 316 -3.94 -15.45 10.42
C ILE A 316 -5.12 -15.88 11.29
N LEU A 317 -5.34 -15.15 12.38
CA LEU A 317 -6.50 -15.29 13.25
C LEU A 317 -7.61 -14.35 12.79
N VAL A 318 -8.81 -14.90 12.60
CA VAL A 318 -10.04 -14.14 12.35
C VAL A 318 -10.96 -14.33 13.56
N ARG A 319 -11.31 -13.24 14.23
CA ARG A 319 -12.14 -13.24 15.43
C ARG A 319 -13.33 -12.29 15.28
N TYR A 320 -14.51 -12.79 15.63
CA TYR A 320 -15.76 -12.04 15.65
C TYR A 320 -16.53 -12.40 16.93
N GLY A 321 -16.64 -11.47 17.87
CA GLY A 321 -17.22 -11.73 19.19
C GLY A 321 -16.50 -12.84 19.95
N ASP A 322 -17.24 -13.92 20.26
CA ASP A 322 -16.77 -15.14 20.93
C ASP A 322 -16.21 -16.20 19.97
N LYS A 323 -16.39 -16.04 18.65
CA LYS A 323 -15.90 -16.99 17.65
C LYS A 323 -14.55 -16.57 17.11
N SER A 324 -13.67 -17.55 16.97
CA SER A 324 -12.37 -17.38 16.35
C SER A 324 -12.01 -18.58 15.49
N GLU A 325 -11.33 -18.32 14.38
CA GLU A 325 -10.77 -19.36 13.53
C GLU A 325 -9.37 -18.93 13.05
N VAL A 326 -8.48 -19.90 12.89
CA VAL A 326 -7.08 -19.67 12.49
C VAL A 326 -6.83 -20.30 11.12
N LEU A 327 -6.31 -19.50 10.20
CA LEU A 327 -5.73 -19.94 8.94
C LEU A 327 -4.24 -20.15 9.14
N ASN A 328 -3.76 -21.38 8.95
CA ASN A 328 -2.35 -21.71 9.11
C ASN A 328 -1.62 -21.76 7.76
N PHE A 329 -0.32 -22.03 7.79
CA PHE A 329 0.53 -22.19 6.61
C PHE A 329 -0.10 -23.08 5.51
N ARG A 330 -0.74 -24.20 5.86
CA ARG A 330 -1.32 -25.14 4.88
C ARG A 330 -2.56 -24.60 4.19
N ASP A 331 -3.27 -23.69 4.86
CA ASP A 331 -4.45 -23.05 4.30
C ASP A 331 -4.04 -21.91 3.35
N LEU A 332 -3.00 -21.16 3.72
CA LEU A 332 -2.57 -19.95 3.02
C LEU A 332 -1.65 -20.21 1.82
N ILE A 333 -0.85 -21.28 1.87
CA ILE A 333 0.24 -21.53 0.93
C ILE A 333 -0.05 -22.74 0.05
N GLU A 334 0.18 -22.57 -1.24
CA GLU A 334 0.27 -23.63 -2.23
C GLU A 334 1.73 -23.84 -2.64
N VAL A 335 2.17 -25.09 -2.66
CA VAL A 335 3.53 -25.47 -3.05
C VAL A 335 3.47 -26.34 -4.30
N GLU A 336 3.99 -25.83 -5.41
CA GLU A 336 4.07 -26.57 -6.67
C GLU A 336 5.52 -26.95 -7.00
N PRO A 337 5.81 -28.23 -7.26
CA PRO A 337 7.14 -28.63 -7.68
C PRO A 337 7.36 -28.29 -9.17
N PHE A 338 8.41 -27.53 -9.47
CA PHE A 338 8.89 -27.36 -10.84
C PHE A 338 9.57 -28.63 -11.36
N ARG A 339 9.62 -28.77 -12.69
CA ARG A 339 10.26 -29.90 -13.37
C ARG A 339 11.78 -30.01 -13.13
N ASP A 340 12.41 -28.96 -12.63
CA ASP A 340 13.85 -28.93 -12.30
C ASP A 340 14.14 -29.31 -10.83
N GLY A 341 13.11 -29.60 -10.03
CA GLY A 341 13.22 -29.92 -8.61
C GLY A 341 13.21 -28.70 -7.67
N THR A 342 13.06 -27.48 -8.18
CA THR A 342 12.78 -26.29 -7.36
C THR A 342 11.32 -26.27 -6.92
N LEU A 343 11.03 -25.65 -5.77
CA LEU A 343 9.69 -25.51 -5.23
C LEU A 343 9.20 -24.09 -5.51
N ASP A 344 8.06 -23.96 -6.18
CA ASP A 344 7.31 -22.71 -6.25
C ASP A 344 6.40 -22.61 -5.03
N VAL A 345 6.44 -21.47 -4.35
CA VAL A 345 5.65 -21.23 -3.14
C VAL A 345 4.84 -19.97 -3.37
N ARG A 346 3.53 -20.12 -3.46
CA ARG A 346 2.60 -19.02 -3.73
C ARG A 346 1.44 -19.01 -2.75
N LEU A 347 0.78 -17.86 -2.65
CA LEU A 347 -0.51 -17.78 -1.94
C LEU A 347 -1.54 -18.55 -2.76
N ARG A 348 -2.41 -19.29 -2.08
CA ARG A 348 -3.46 -20.09 -2.72
C ARG A 348 -4.59 -19.20 -3.26
N ASN A 349 -5.60 -18.90 -2.44
CA ASN A 349 -6.58 -17.87 -2.74
C ASN A 349 -6.95 -17.15 -1.44
N LEU A 350 -6.07 -16.24 -1.05
CA LEU A 350 -6.14 -15.54 0.23
C LEU A 350 -7.49 -14.84 0.45
N GLU A 351 -8.05 -14.21 -0.59
CA GLU A 351 -9.34 -13.51 -0.49
C GLU A 351 -10.48 -14.48 -0.21
N TYR A 352 -10.52 -15.61 -0.93
CA TYR A 352 -11.51 -16.65 -0.71
C TYR A 352 -11.40 -17.28 0.67
N ASP A 353 -10.19 -17.66 1.10
CA ASP A 353 -9.97 -18.32 2.37
C ASP A 353 -10.32 -17.40 3.55
N LEU A 354 -9.91 -16.12 3.48
CA LEU A 354 -10.32 -15.10 4.45
C LEU A 354 -11.84 -14.92 4.45
N THR A 355 -12.46 -14.69 3.29
CA THR A 355 -13.91 -14.47 3.19
C THR A 355 -14.71 -15.65 3.72
N ARG A 356 -14.30 -16.88 3.38
CA ARG A 356 -14.93 -18.10 3.87
C ARG A 356 -14.80 -18.21 5.40
N THR A 357 -13.64 -17.84 5.94
CA THR A 357 -13.37 -17.87 7.38
C THR A 357 -14.19 -16.82 8.12
N ILE A 358 -14.22 -15.58 7.61
CA ILE A 358 -15.04 -14.49 8.11
C ILE A 358 -16.51 -14.92 8.09
N LYS A 359 -16.98 -15.48 6.99
CA LYS A 359 -18.32 -16.03 6.89
C LYS A 359 -18.57 -17.08 7.98
N LYS A 360 -17.66 -18.02 8.19
CA LYS A 360 -17.81 -19.06 9.21
C LYS A 360 -17.94 -18.47 10.63
N VAL A 361 -17.07 -17.52 11.00
CA VAL A 361 -17.12 -16.91 12.35
C VAL A 361 -18.32 -15.98 12.53
N VAL A 362 -18.70 -15.21 11.50
CA VAL A 362 -19.85 -14.29 11.55
C VAL A 362 -21.17 -15.05 11.62
N TYR A 363 -21.33 -16.12 10.84
CA TYR A 363 -22.54 -16.95 10.91
C TYR A 363 -22.57 -17.84 12.15
N GLY A 364 -21.41 -18.20 12.71
CA GLY A 364 -21.30 -18.92 13.98
C GLY A 364 -21.54 -18.03 15.20
N PHE A 365 -21.47 -16.71 15.04
CA PHE A 365 -21.77 -15.75 16.08
C PHE A 365 -23.27 -15.60 16.26
N GLN A 366 -23.71 -15.72 17.50
CA GLN A 366 -25.08 -15.42 17.90
C GLN A 366 -25.04 -14.17 18.76
N SER A 367 -25.69 -13.10 18.31
CA SER A 367 -25.84 -11.92 19.15
C SER A 367 -26.60 -12.27 20.42
N ILE A 368 -26.35 -11.54 21.50
CA ILE A 368 -27.04 -11.75 22.77
C ILE A 368 -28.57 -11.68 22.57
N ASP A 369 -29.05 -10.76 21.72
CA ASP A 369 -30.45 -10.66 21.33
C ASP A 369 -31.00 -11.94 20.70
N ALA A 370 -30.23 -12.57 19.81
CA ALA A 370 -30.64 -13.82 19.16
C ALA A 370 -30.66 -14.98 20.16
N VAL A 371 -29.70 -15.03 21.09
CA VAL A 371 -29.67 -16.05 22.16
C VAL A 371 -30.86 -15.87 23.10
N LEU A 372 -31.14 -14.65 23.53
CA LEU A 372 -32.27 -14.32 24.42
C LEU A 372 -33.61 -14.59 23.74
N ALA A 373 -33.75 -14.27 22.45
CA ALA A 373 -34.94 -14.58 21.68
C ALA A 373 -35.17 -16.09 21.50
N ALA A 374 -34.10 -16.88 21.40
CA ALA A 374 -34.16 -18.33 21.26
C ALA A 374 -34.49 -19.10 22.55
N LEU A 375 -34.43 -18.45 23.72
CA LEU A 375 -34.79 -19.08 24.99
C LEU A 375 -36.26 -19.53 24.99
N THR A 376 -36.48 -20.82 25.25
CA THR A 376 -37.82 -21.40 25.42
C THR A 376 -38.43 -21.02 26.77
N ASP A 377 -37.60 -21.02 27.81
CA ASP A 377 -37.96 -20.66 29.18
C ASP A 377 -37.24 -19.37 29.60
N PRO A 378 -37.87 -18.48 30.39
CA PRO A 378 -37.23 -17.27 30.86
C PRO A 378 -35.98 -17.55 31.71
N ALA A 379 -34.89 -16.86 31.42
CA ALA A 379 -33.65 -16.93 32.21
C ALA A 379 -33.69 -15.90 33.36
N VAL A 380 -33.20 -16.31 34.54
CA VAL A 380 -33.06 -15.43 35.70
C VAL A 380 -31.58 -15.35 36.08
N LEU A 381 -30.96 -14.19 35.90
CA LEU A 381 -29.62 -13.93 36.41
C LEU A 381 -29.74 -13.60 37.90
N THR A 382 -29.27 -14.50 38.77
CA THR A 382 -29.23 -14.23 40.21
C THR A 382 -27.83 -13.74 40.60
N LEU A 383 -27.71 -12.45 40.92
CA LEU A 383 -26.48 -11.83 41.37
C LEU A 383 -26.42 -11.88 42.90
N TYR A 384 -25.42 -12.59 43.44
CA TYR A 384 -25.13 -12.59 44.86
C TYR A 384 -24.07 -11.53 45.15
N VAL A 385 -24.43 -10.51 45.92
CA VAL A 385 -23.50 -9.43 46.30
C VAL A 385 -23.56 -9.23 47.79
N THR A 386 -22.40 -9.12 48.44
CA THR A 386 -22.24 -8.78 49.84
C THR A 386 -21.65 -7.36 49.96
N PRO A 387 -22.48 -6.30 49.94
CA PRO A 387 -22.00 -4.93 49.81
C PRO A 387 -21.08 -4.51 50.95
N ASP A 388 -21.31 -5.07 52.14
CA ASP A 388 -20.60 -4.71 53.38
C ASP A 388 -19.21 -5.35 53.50
N THR A 389 -18.91 -6.38 52.69
CA THR A 389 -17.63 -7.11 52.71
C THR A 389 -16.84 -6.96 51.40
N LEU A 390 -17.33 -6.17 50.45
CA LEU A 390 -16.71 -6.00 49.15
C LEU A 390 -15.43 -5.13 49.23
N PRO A 391 -14.29 -5.58 48.66
CA PRO A 391 -13.08 -4.75 48.58
C PRO A 391 -13.31 -3.47 47.76
N GLU A 392 -12.65 -2.36 48.13
CA GLU A 392 -12.80 -1.06 47.45
C GLU A 392 -12.53 -1.13 45.93
N GLU A 393 -11.63 -2.01 45.49
CA GLU A 393 -11.30 -2.23 44.07
C GLU A 393 -12.50 -2.73 43.24
N PHE A 394 -13.48 -3.37 43.88
CA PHE A 394 -14.67 -3.93 43.22
C PHE A 394 -15.95 -3.15 43.51
N ALA A 395 -15.88 -2.02 44.22
CA ALA A 395 -17.06 -1.26 44.65
C ALA A 395 -17.99 -0.85 43.49
N THR A 396 -17.46 -0.68 42.28
CA THR A 396 -18.21 -0.28 41.07
C THR A 396 -18.75 -1.46 40.25
N VAL A 397 -18.35 -2.69 40.57
CA VAL A 397 -18.73 -3.89 39.81
C VAL A 397 -20.24 -4.20 39.94
N PRO A 398 -20.86 -4.17 41.13
CA PRO A 398 -22.29 -4.45 41.27
C PRO A 398 -23.15 -3.49 40.44
N ASP A 399 -22.83 -2.20 40.46
CA ASP A 399 -23.53 -1.16 39.69
C ASP A 399 -23.40 -1.39 38.18
N THR A 400 -22.20 -1.78 37.73
CA THR A 400 -21.94 -2.08 36.32
C THR A 400 -22.73 -3.30 35.86
N VAL A 401 -22.73 -4.36 36.66
CA VAL A 401 -23.49 -5.60 36.38
C VAL A 401 -24.99 -5.31 36.36
N GLN A 402 -25.50 -4.53 37.32
CA GLN A 402 -26.90 -4.16 37.37
C GLN A 402 -27.31 -3.36 36.13
N LYS A 403 -26.49 -2.37 35.73
CA LYS A 403 -26.76 -1.54 34.54
C LYS A 403 -26.86 -2.39 33.27
N VAL A 404 -25.90 -3.27 33.02
CA VAL A 404 -25.89 -4.15 31.84
C VAL A 404 -27.06 -5.14 31.89
N ALA A 405 -27.34 -5.73 33.04
CA ALA A 405 -28.43 -6.68 33.19
C ALA A 405 -29.81 -6.04 32.98
N THR A 406 -30.01 -4.79 33.40
CA THR A 406 -31.25 -4.04 33.13
C THR A 406 -31.40 -3.71 31.64
N GLU A 407 -30.32 -3.35 30.94
CA GLU A 407 -30.36 -3.19 29.47
C GLU A 407 -30.78 -4.49 28.77
N LEU A 408 -30.21 -5.63 29.17
CA LEU A 408 -30.57 -6.95 28.65
C LEU A 408 -32.02 -7.34 28.96
N GLU A 409 -32.50 -7.07 30.17
CA GLU A 409 -33.90 -7.29 30.56
C GLU A 409 -34.85 -6.51 29.64
N THR A 410 -34.53 -5.24 29.37
CA THR A 410 -35.33 -4.37 28.49
C THR A 410 -35.38 -4.88 27.04
N GLN A 411 -34.26 -5.42 26.53
CA GLN A 411 -34.16 -5.96 25.17
C GLN A 411 -34.77 -7.37 25.02
N SER A 412 -34.85 -8.13 26.12
CA SER A 412 -35.27 -9.54 26.11
C SER A 412 -36.79 -9.79 25.98
N ASN A 413 -37.63 -8.74 25.95
CA ASN A 413 -39.10 -8.85 25.96
C ASN A 413 -39.65 -9.79 27.07
N GLY A 414 -39.05 -9.75 28.26
CA GLY A 414 -39.47 -10.56 29.41
C GLY A 414 -38.93 -11.98 29.45
N LYS A 415 -38.00 -12.34 28.55
CA LYS A 415 -37.28 -13.63 28.58
C LYS A 415 -36.05 -13.64 29.47
N PHE A 416 -35.60 -12.48 29.95
CA PHE A 416 -34.49 -12.35 30.88
C PHE A 416 -34.91 -11.46 32.04
N SER A 417 -34.50 -11.82 33.26
CA SER A 417 -34.73 -11.00 34.46
C SER A 417 -33.52 -11.03 35.39
N LEU A 418 -33.30 -9.94 36.10
CA LEU A 418 -32.24 -9.83 37.12
C LEU A 418 -32.84 -10.01 38.52
N LYS A 419 -32.20 -10.84 39.34
CA LYS A 419 -32.49 -10.98 40.77
C LYS A 419 -31.22 -10.71 41.57
N ILE A 420 -31.23 -9.68 42.41
CA ILE A 420 -30.11 -9.41 43.32
C ILE A 420 -30.44 -10.04 44.68
N VAL A 421 -29.49 -10.79 45.23
CA VAL A 421 -29.60 -11.44 46.54
C VAL A 421 -28.40 -11.00 47.37
N ASN A 422 -28.67 -10.45 48.55
CA ASN A 422 -27.64 -10.28 49.57
C ASN A 422 -27.64 -11.54 50.45
N PRO A 423 -26.57 -12.35 50.43
CA PRO A 423 -26.48 -13.55 51.24
C PRO A 423 -26.02 -13.32 52.69
N ASP A 424 -25.58 -12.10 53.04
CA ASP A 424 -25.14 -11.73 54.40
C ASP A 424 -26.29 -11.39 55.35
#